data_AF-A0A6J4FBC3-F1
#
_entry.id   AF-A0A6J4FBC3-F1
#
_cell.length_a   1.000
_cell.length_b   1.000
_cell.length_c   1.000
_cell.angle_alpha   90.00
_cell.angle_beta   90.00
_cell.angle_gamma   90.00
#
_symmetry.space_group_name_H-M   'P 1'
#
loop_
_entity.id
_entity.type
_entity.pdbx_description
1 polymer ?
#
loop_
_entity_poly.entity_id
_entity_poly.type
_entity_poly.pdbx_seq_one_letter_code
_entity_poly.pdbx_strand_id
1 'polypeptide(L)'
;MALQTDLAAAVAQVTADSTLLHKVVHGPAGGTESQVVTEGGPVKTVAKAIADIDTRLQSGLETLDQKVAAAAASAALAVQGAEAAEASEAAIAANAQAASLSETNAAASVASAMDGAVAANADAVAAQASREAAEGAAALAEQSRIATTAAEAVTTQAATDAGASAAAANASAIAAGVSEAAARSSAEAAGLSEQQAAAASALAVNAEASASASAAQARASETASAGSATAAAQSETDGAFWAGQAESFAAAAEAAATIVADATGLDLQTLIVSARRGSDYRTLGIELF
;
A
#
# COMPACT_ATOMS: atom_id res chain seq x y z
N MET A 1 -84.28 74.42 -149.88
CA MET A 1 -84.72 73.31 -149.00
C MET A 1 -83.56 72.87 -148.10
N ALA A 2 -82.95 73.79 -147.34
CA ALA A 2 -81.83 73.45 -146.44
C ALA A 2 -82.33 73.40 -144.99
N LEU A 3 -82.93 74.48 -144.51
CA LEU A 3 -83.38 74.63 -143.12
C LEU A 3 -84.40 73.59 -142.63
N GLN A 4 -85.36 73.17 -143.46
CA GLN A 4 -86.36 72.17 -143.06
C GLN A 4 -85.74 70.76 -142.94
N THR A 5 -84.77 70.45 -143.79
CA THR A 5 -84.04 69.17 -143.77
C THR A 5 -83.08 69.13 -142.58
N ASP A 6 -82.36 70.23 -142.32
CA ASP A 6 -81.44 70.35 -141.19
C ASP A 6 -82.19 70.33 -139.85
N LEU A 7 -83.37 70.96 -139.77
CA LEU A 7 -84.22 70.90 -138.59
C LEU A 7 -84.74 69.49 -138.33
N ALA A 8 -85.16 68.77 -139.37
CA ALA A 8 -85.60 67.38 -139.23
C ALA A 8 -84.46 66.46 -138.76
N ALA A 9 -83.24 66.64 -139.29
CA ALA A 9 -82.06 65.91 -138.87
C ALA A 9 -81.68 66.23 -137.41
N ALA A 10 -81.72 67.51 -137.01
CA ALA A 10 -81.47 67.93 -135.64
C ALA A 10 -82.50 67.37 -134.65
N VAL A 11 -83.79 67.38 -135.01
CA VAL A 11 -84.85 66.78 -134.17
C VAL A 11 -84.69 65.26 -134.06
N ALA A 12 -84.33 64.59 -135.15
CA ALA A 12 -84.04 63.15 -135.12
C ALA A 12 -82.86 62.83 -134.20
N GLN A 13 -81.78 63.62 -134.28
CA GLN A 13 -80.62 63.48 -133.40
C GLN A 13 -80.98 63.73 -131.93
N VAL A 14 -81.65 64.83 -131.61
CA VAL A 14 -82.09 65.15 -130.24
C VAL A 14 -83.03 64.08 -129.68
N THR A 15 -83.91 63.51 -130.51
CA THR A 15 -84.80 62.42 -130.09
C THR A 15 -84.03 61.13 -129.81
N ALA A 16 -83.03 60.81 -130.65
CA ALA A 16 -82.14 59.67 -130.44
C ALA A 16 -81.31 59.84 -129.15
N ASP A 17 -80.68 61.01 -128.97
CA ASP A 17 -79.87 61.33 -127.80
C ASP A 17 -80.71 61.38 -126.52
N SER A 18 -81.93 61.93 -126.57
CA SER A 18 -82.87 61.95 -125.44
C SER A 18 -83.31 60.52 -125.06
N THR A 19 -83.51 59.65 -126.05
CA THR A 19 -83.82 58.23 -125.80
C THR A 19 -82.64 57.49 -125.17
N LEU A 20 -81.41 57.76 -125.62
CA LEU A 20 -80.19 57.22 -125.02
C LEU A 20 -80.03 57.71 -123.57
N LEU A 21 -80.22 59.01 -123.32
CA LEU A 21 -80.17 59.57 -121.97
C LEU A 21 -81.24 58.96 -121.06
N HIS A 22 -82.47 58.80 -121.56
CA HIS A 22 -83.55 58.16 -120.81
C HIS A 22 -83.18 56.71 -120.42
N LYS A 23 -82.59 55.94 -121.35
CA LYS A 23 -82.10 54.59 -121.05
C LYS A 23 -80.95 54.60 -120.03
N VAL A 24 -80.03 55.55 -120.10
CA VAL A 24 -78.93 55.66 -119.12
C VAL A 24 -79.46 56.00 -117.72
N VAL A 25 -80.43 56.92 -117.62
CA VAL A 25 -80.95 57.40 -116.32
C VAL A 25 -81.96 56.42 -115.71
N HIS A 26 -82.87 55.85 -116.51
CA HIS A 26 -83.99 55.02 -116.02
C HIS A 26 -83.89 53.53 -116.39
N GLY A 27 -82.81 53.12 -117.05
CA GLY A 27 -82.59 51.71 -117.37
C GLY A 27 -82.36 50.84 -116.12
N PRO A 28 -82.52 49.51 -116.25
CA PRO A 28 -82.48 48.59 -115.12
C PRO A 28 -81.05 48.40 -114.56
N ALA A 29 -80.95 47.91 -113.32
CA ALA A 29 -79.68 47.60 -112.66
C ALA A 29 -79.01 46.30 -113.14
N GLY A 30 -79.80 45.37 -113.68
CA GLY A 30 -79.34 44.04 -114.13
C GLY A 30 -79.78 43.69 -115.54
N GLY A 31 -79.23 42.59 -116.09
CA GLY A 31 -79.52 42.14 -117.45
C GLY A 31 -78.78 42.89 -118.56
N THR A 32 -79.09 42.58 -119.81
CA THR A 32 -78.43 43.14 -121.00
C THR A 32 -78.70 44.63 -121.18
N GLU A 33 -79.88 45.11 -120.76
CA GLU A 33 -80.29 46.52 -120.82
C GLU A 33 -79.64 47.41 -119.74
N SER A 34 -78.77 46.86 -118.89
CA SER A 34 -78.03 47.61 -117.86
C SER A 34 -76.81 48.36 -118.44
N GLN A 35 -76.52 48.15 -119.72
CA GLN A 35 -75.54 48.90 -120.50
C GLN A 35 -76.20 49.50 -121.73
N VAL A 36 -76.01 50.80 -121.93
CA VAL A 36 -76.52 51.52 -123.09
C VAL A 36 -75.35 51.77 -124.04
N VAL A 37 -75.44 51.27 -125.27
CA VAL A 37 -74.44 51.52 -126.30
C VAL A 37 -74.61 52.94 -126.81
N THR A 38 -73.60 53.76 -126.58
CA THR A 38 -73.50 55.13 -127.11
C THR A 38 -72.46 55.16 -128.23
N GLU A 39 -72.36 56.27 -128.97
CA GLU A 39 -71.32 56.45 -130.00
C GLU A 39 -69.89 56.33 -129.41
N GLY A 40 -69.71 56.67 -128.14
CA GLY A 40 -68.46 56.51 -127.39
C GLY A 40 -68.24 55.13 -126.77
N GLY A 41 -69.13 54.17 -127.03
CA GLY A 41 -69.11 52.82 -126.44
C GLY A 41 -70.18 52.59 -125.36
N PRO A 42 -70.16 51.42 -124.69
CA PRO A 42 -71.16 51.06 -123.70
C PRO A 42 -71.00 51.85 -122.40
N VAL A 43 -72.07 52.49 -121.95
CA VAL A 43 -72.15 53.21 -120.68
C VAL A 43 -73.12 52.47 -119.75
N LYS A 44 -72.80 52.39 -118.46
CA LYS A 44 -73.68 51.79 -117.46
C LYS A 44 -74.91 52.68 -117.23
N THR A 45 -76.07 52.07 -117.00
CA THR A 45 -77.20 52.80 -116.43
C THR A 45 -76.85 53.29 -115.02
N VAL A 46 -77.51 54.34 -114.55
CA VAL A 46 -77.32 54.85 -113.18
C VAL A 46 -77.64 53.76 -112.15
N ALA A 47 -78.71 53.00 -112.36
CA ALA A 47 -79.11 51.90 -111.50
C ALA A 47 -78.03 50.80 -111.42
N LYS A 48 -77.37 50.48 -112.55
CA LYS A 48 -76.25 49.52 -112.56
C LYS A 48 -75.04 50.04 -111.80
N ALA A 49 -74.68 51.31 -112.00
CA ALA A 49 -73.54 51.90 -111.31
C ALA A 49 -73.73 51.89 -109.78
N ILE A 50 -74.94 52.19 -109.30
CA ILE A 50 -75.29 52.11 -107.87
C ILE A 50 -75.21 50.66 -107.38
N ALA A 51 -75.80 49.70 -108.10
CA ALA A 51 -75.78 48.29 -107.70
C ALA A 51 -74.35 47.70 -107.63
N ASP A 52 -73.47 48.09 -108.56
CA ASP A 52 -72.06 47.69 -108.54
C ASP A 52 -71.32 48.31 -107.32
N ILE A 53 -71.62 49.56 -106.97
CA ILE A 53 -71.06 50.24 -105.79
C ILE A 53 -71.55 49.55 -104.50
N ASP A 54 -72.85 49.27 -104.38
CA ASP A 54 -73.42 48.59 -103.22
C ASP A 54 -72.81 47.20 -103.02
N THR A 55 -72.65 46.44 -104.10
CA THR A 55 -71.99 45.13 -104.06
C THR A 55 -70.56 45.27 -103.53
N ARG A 56 -69.80 46.26 -104.02
CA ARG A 56 -68.42 46.50 -103.58
C ARG A 56 -68.35 46.95 -102.11
N LEU A 57 -69.31 47.76 -101.65
CA LEU A 57 -69.40 48.17 -100.25
C LEU A 57 -69.72 46.98 -99.35
N GLN A 58 -70.66 46.12 -99.74
CA GLN A 58 -70.99 44.90 -98.99
C GLN A 58 -69.78 43.97 -98.87
N SER A 59 -69.10 43.66 -99.97
CA SER A 59 -67.87 42.85 -99.93
C SER A 59 -66.75 43.51 -99.10
N GLY A 60 -66.65 44.84 -99.15
CA GLY A 60 -65.72 45.61 -98.33
C GLY A 60 -66.02 45.52 -96.84
N LEU A 61 -67.29 45.59 -96.45
CA LEU A 61 -67.76 45.43 -95.06
C LEU A 61 -67.51 44.00 -94.56
N GLU A 62 -67.85 42.97 -95.34
CA GLU A 62 -67.57 41.57 -94.98
C GLU A 62 -66.07 41.33 -94.78
N THR A 63 -65.22 41.90 -95.64
CA THR A 63 -63.77 41.83 -95.50
C THR A 63 -63.28 42.55 -94.24
N LEU A 64 -63.89 43.70 -93.91
CA LEU A 64 -63.56 44.45 -92.70
C LEU A 64 -63.95 43.67 -91.44
N ASP A 65 -65.14 43.06 -91.41
CA ASP A 65 -65.61 42.23 -90.31
C ASP A 65 -64.67 41.04 -90.06
N GLN A 66 -64.22 40.36 -91.13
CA GLN A 66 -63.25 39.29 -91.03
C GLN A 66 -61.91 39.77 -90.44
N LYS A 67 -61.42 40.94 -90.87
CA LYS A 67 -60.18 41.53 -90.33
C LYS A 67 -60.31 41.94 -88.86
N VAL A 68 -61.46 42.50 -88.47
CA VAL A 68 -61.74 42.86 -87.08
C VAL A 68 -61.80 41.61 -86.20
N ALA A 69 -62.48 40.55 -86.66
CA ALA A 69 -62.52 39.27 -85.96
C ALA A 69 -61.12 38.66 -85.80
N ALA A 70 -60.31 38.67 -86.86
CA ALA A 70 -58.93 38.18 -86.81
C ALA A 70 -58.04 39.02 -85.88
N ALA A 71 -58.18 40.34 -85.88
CA ALA A 71 -57.44 41.23 -84.98
C ALA A 71 -57.84 41.01 -83.51
N ALA A 72 -59.14 40.83 -83.24
CA ALA A 72 -59.64 40.51 -81.90
C ALA A 72 -59.09 39.16 -81.41
N ALA A 73 -59.06 38.14 -82.27
CA ALA A 73 -58.47 36.83 -81.95
C ALA A 73 -56.96 36.95 -81.66
N SER A 74 -56.21 37.68 -82.48
CA SER A 74 -54.78 37.93 -82.25
C SER A 74 -54.52 38.70 -80.95
N ALA A 75 -55.35 39.69 -80.62
CA ALA A 75 -55.24 40.42 -79.36
C ALA A 75 -55.51 39.52 -78.15
N ALA A 76 -56.53 38.64 -78.23
CA ALA A 76 -56.83 37.68 -77.18
C ALA A 76 -55.66 36.68 -76.96
N LEU A 77 -55.05 36.20 -78.05
CA LEU A 77 -53.87 35.33 -77.99
C LEU A 77 -52.65 36.04 -77.38
N ALA A 78 -52.45 37.33 -77.69
CA ALA A 78 -51.37 38.12 -77.11
C ALA A 78 -51.55 38.31 -75.60
N VAL A 79 -52.77 38.56 -75.14
CA VAL A 79 -53.10 38.64 -73.70
C VAL A 79 -52.85 37.31 -73.02
N GLN A 80 -53.34 36.19 -73.58
CA GLN A 80 -53.09 34.85 -73.02
C GLN A 80 -51.58 34.52 -72.99
N GLY A 81 -50.82 34.94 -74.00
CA GLY A 81 -49.37 34.76 -74.03
C GLY A 81 -48.65 35.56 -72.94
N ALA A 82 -49.10 36.80 -72.66
CA ALA A 82 -48.56 37.61 -71.57
C ALA A 82 -48.87 37.01 -70.20
N GLU A 83 -50.11 36.55 -69.98
CA GLU A 83 -50.51 35.86 -68.74
C GLU A 83 -49.72 34.56 -68.52
N ALA A 84 -49.47 33.79 -69.59
CA ALA A 84 -48.66 32.58 -69.51
C ALA A 84 -47.17 32.89 -69.18
N ALA A 85 -46.63 33.99 -69.72
CA ALA A 85 -45.27 34.44 -69.40
C ALA A 85 -45.16 34.87 -67.94
N GLU A 86 -46.12 35.65 -67.43
CA GLU A 86 -46.16 36.07 -66.02
C GLU A 86 -46.28 34.87 -65.08
N ALA A 87 -47.14 33.90 -65.40
CA ALA A 87 -47.26 32.66 -64.63
C ALA A 87 -45.95 31.85 -64.64
N SER A 88 -45.24 31.82 -65.77
CA SER A 88 -43.94 31.15 -65.88
C SER A 88 -42.87 31.85 -65.04
N GLU A 89 -42.81 33.18 -65.04
CA GLU A 89 -41.88 33.95 -64.21
C GLU A 89 -42.15 33.73 -62.71
N ALA A 90 -43.42 33.73 -62.30
CA ALA A 90 -43.82 33.42 -60.93
C ALA A 90 -43.40 31.99 -60.51
N ALA A 91 -43.55 31.01 -61.40
CA ALA A 91 -43.11 29.64 -61.15
C ALA A 91 -41.58 29.51 -61.02
N ILE A 92 -40.81 30.23 -61.84
CA ILE A 92 -39.35 30.29 -61.74
C ILE A 92 -38.92 30.91 -60.41
N ALA A 93 -39.54 32.02 -60.00
CA ALA A 93 -39.26 32.66 -58.72
C ALA A 93 -39.57 31.75 -57.52
N ALA A 94 -40.72 31.06 -57.55
CA ALA A 94 -41.10 30.10 -56.52
C ALA A 94 -40.10 28.92 -56.43
N ASN A 95 -39.65 28.40 -57.58
CA ASN A 95 -38.65 27.33 -57.61
C ASN A 95 -37.29 27.80 -57.08
N ALA A 96 -36.85 29.01 -57.41
CA ALA A 96 -35.62 29.58 -56.87
C ALA A 96 -35.70 29.73 -55.34
N GLN A 97 -36.83 30.22 -54.82
CA GLN A 97 -37.05 30.33 -53.38
C GLN A 97 -37.06 28.96 -52.69
N ALA A 98 -37.70 27.95 -53.28
CA ALA A 98 -37.70 26.59 -52.77
C ALA A 98 -36.30 25.98 -52.72
N ALA A 99 -35.47 26.23 -53.74
CA ALA A 99 -34.07 25.79 -53.77
C ALA A 99 -33.25 26.45 -52.63
N SER A 100 -33.37 27.77 -52.44
CA SER A 100 -32.67 28.48 -51.34
C SER A 100 -33.11 28.02 -49.95
N LEU A 101 -34.40 27.72 -49.75
CA LEU A 101 -34.89 27.13 -48.51
C LEU A 101 -34.34 25.72 -48.29
N SER A 102 -34.25 24.91 -49.34
CA SER A 102 -33.68 23.56 -49.28
C SER A 102 -32.19 23.60 -48.89
N GLU A 103 -31.40 24.50 -49.48
CA GLU A 103 -29.99 24.69 -49.12
C GLU A 103 -29.83 25.13 -47.66
N THR A 104 -30.68 26.05 -47.20
CA THR A 104 -30.68 26.51 -45.80
C THR A 104 -31.01 25.37 -44.83
N ASN A 105 -32.02 24.55 -45.15
CA ASN A 105 -32.40 23.40 -44.34
C ASN A 105 -31.31 22.32 -44.33
N ALA A 106 -30.62 22.10 -45.44
CA ALA A 106 -29.48 21.20 -45.51
C ALA A 106 -28.32 21.70 -44.63
N ALA A 107 -27.98 22.99 -44.70
CA ALA A 107 -26.96 23.60 -43.85
C ALA A 107 -27.32 23.51 -42.35
N ALA A 108 -28.58 23.78 -41.99
CA ALA A 108 -29.06 23.64 -40.62
C ALA A 108 -28.98 22.20 -40.10
N SER A 109 -29.29 21.22 -40.96
CA SER A 109 -29.18 19.79 -40.64
C SER A 109 -27.73 19.37 -40.39
N VAL A 110 -26.79 19.87 -41.20
CA VAL A 110 -25.35 19.64 -40.99
C VAL A 110 -24.87 20.26 -39.69
N ALA A 111 -25.28 21.50 -39.38
CA ALA A 111 -24.93 22.17 -38.14
C ALA A 111 -25.44 21.38 -36.92
N SER A 112 -26.71 20.94 -36.94
CA SER A 112 -27.29 20.11 -35.87
C SER A 112 -26.55 18.78 -35.69
N ALA A 113 -26.11 18.15 -36.78
CA ALA A 113 -25.31 16.93 -36.71
C ALA A 113 -23.91 17.17 -36.12
N MET A 114 -23.27 18.31 -36.44
CA MET A 114 -21.98 18.71 -35.86
C MET A 114 -22.11 18.99 -34.36
N ASP A 115 -23.14 19.71 -33.93
CA ASP A 115 -23.41 19.97 -32.52
C ASP A 115 -23.63 18.66 -31.75
N GLY A 116 -24.39 17.73 -32.32
CA GLY A 116 -24.56 16.38 -31.77
C GLY A 116 -23.25 15.60 -31.64
N ALA A 117 -22.36 15.69 -32.64
CA ALA A 117 -21.04 15.07 -32.59
C ALA A 117 -20.13 15.71 -31.52
N VAL A 118 -20.18 17.03 -31.35
CA VAL A 118 -19.44 17.74 -30.30
C VAL A 118 -19.93 17.33 -28.91
N ALA A 119 -21.25 17.25 -28.71
CA ALA A 119 -21.83 16.79 -27.44
C ALA A 119 -21.42 15.34 -27.12
N ALA A 120 -21.51 14.43 -28.10
CA ALA A 120 -21.09 13.04 -27.92
C ALA A 120 -19.59 12.91 -27.60
N ASN A 121 -18.75 13.74 -28.22
CA ASN A 121 -17.32 13.79 -27.92
C ASN A 121 -17.05 14.32 -26.51
N ALA A 122 -17.78 15.35 -26.05
CA ALA A 122 -17.68 15.86 -24.69
C ALA A 122 -18.07 14.79 -23.65
N ASP A 123 -19.14 14.03 -23.90
CA ASP A 123 -19.57 12.92 -23.04
C ASP A 123 -18.51 11.80 -22.99
N ALA A 124 -17.88 11.48 -24.13
CA ALA A 124 -16.81 10.49 -24.18
C ALA A 124 -15.57 10.91 -23.36
N VAL A 125 -15.18 12.19 -23.44
CA VAL A 125 -14.08 12.75 -22.62
C VAL A 125 -14.44 12.73 -21.14
N ALA A 126 -15.67 13.11 -20.77
CA ALA A 126 -16.14 13.05 -19.38
C ALA A 126 -16.13 11.61 -18.83
N ALA A 127 -16.55 10.64 -19.64
CA ALA A 127 -16.51 9.22 -19.29
C ALA A 127 -15.08 8.70 -19.14
N GLN A 128 -14.13 9.17 -19.95
CA GLN A 128 -12.71 8.84 -19.79
C GLN A 128 -12.13 9.41 -18.50
N ALA A 129 -12.36 10.70 -18.21
CA ALA A 129 -11.89 11.32 -16.97
C ALA A 129 -12.45 10.63 -15.71
N SER A 130 -13.72 10.19 -15.76
CA SER A 130 -14.34 9.42 -14.68
C SER A 130 -13.67 8.06 -14.47
N ARG A 131 -13.29 7.36 -15.55
CA ARG A 131 -12.54 6.10 -15.48
C ARG A 131 -11.15 6.29 -14.87
N GLU A 132 -10.41 7.29 -15.34
CA GLU A 132 -9.08 7.61 -14.81
C GLU A 132 -9.13 7.97 -13.31
N ALA A 133 -10.15 8.72 -12.88
CA ALA A 133 -10.36 9.03 -11.47
C ALA A 133 -10.68 7.78 -10.63
N ALA A 134 -11.49 6.85 -11.16
CA ALA A 134 -11.81 5.59 -10.50
C ALA A 134 -10.58 4.66 -10.38
N GLU A 135 -9.77 4.58 -11.43
CA GLU A 135 -8.50 3.83 -11.42
C GLU A 135 -7.51 4.42 -10.42
N GLY A 136 -7.39 5.75 -10.36
CA GLY A 136 -6.56 6.43 -9.36
C GLY A 136 -7.01 6.16 -7.92
N ALA A 137 -8.33 6.19 -7.66
CA ALA A 137 -8.89 5.87 -6.36
C ALA A 137 -8.64 4.40 -5.97
N ALA A 138 -8.75 3.46 -6.91
CA ALA A 138 -8.46 2.04 -6.67
C ALA A 138 -6.97 1.82 -6.35
N ALA A 139 -6.05 2.49 -7.05
CA ALA A 139 -4.62 2.42 -6.78
C ALA A 139 -4.25 2.96 -5.39
N LEU A 140 -4.85 4.08 -4.98
CA LEU A 140 -4.66 4.65 -3.63
C LEU A 140 -5.22 3.71 -2.54
N ALA A 141 -6.38 3.09 -2.78
CA ALA A 141 -6.95 2.12 -1.85
C ALA A 141 -6.02 0.90 -1.67
N GLU A 142 -5.43 0.39 -2.76
CA GLU A 142 -4.48 -0.72 -2.70
C GLU A 142 -3.19 -0.32 -1.98
N GLN A 143 -2.67 0.89 -2.24
CA GLN A 143 -1.51 1.41 -1.51
C GLN A 143 -1.79 1.51 0.00
N SER A 144 -2.97 1.98 0.40
CA SER A 144 -3.38 2.02 1.80
C SER A 144 -3.43 0.61 2.42
N ARG A 145 -3.95 -0.38 1.69
CA ARG A 145 -4.02 -1.78 2.15
C ARG A 145 -2.63 -2.36 2.38
N ILE A 146 -1.70 -2.12 1.46
CA ILE A 146 -0.29 -2.53 1.59
C ILE A 146 0.35 -1.85 2.81
N ALA A 147 0.13 -0.55 2.99
CA ALA A 147 0.66 0.19 4.15
C ALA A 147 0.12 -0.34 5.49
N THR A 148 -1.17 -0.65 5.57
CA THR A 148 -1.78 -1.28 6.74
C THR A 148 -1.16 -2.65 7.02
N THR A 149 -1.01 -3.49 6.00
CA THR A 149 -0.39 -4.83 6.14
C THR A 149 1.06 -4.72 6.62
N ALA A 150 1.82 -3.75 6.11
CA ALA A 150 3.19 -3.50 6.56
C ALA A 150 3.24 -3.03 8.03
N ALA A 151 2.31 -2.17 8.45
CA ALA A 151 2.21 -1.71 9.84
C ALA A 151 1.84 -2.85 10.81
N GLU A 152 0.96 -3.77 10.41
CA GLU A 152 0.64 -4.98 11.16
C GLU A 152 1.87 -5.89 11.32
N ALA A 153 2.65 -6.07 10.25
CA ALA A 153 3.90 -6.84 10.29
C ALA A 153 4.94 -6.22 11.24
N VAL A 154 5.13 -4.89 11.20
CA VAL A 154 6.03 -4.17 12.12
C VAL A 154 5.59 -4.33 13.57
N THR A 155 4.28 -4.23 13.82
CA THR A 155 3.72 -4.41 15.17
C THR A 155 3.94 -5.83 15.69
N THR A 156 3.76 -6.84 14.83
CA THR A 156 4.02 -8.25 15.15
C THR A 156 5.50 -8.50 15.45
N GLN A 157 6.41 -7.91 14.67
CA GLN A 157 7.84 -8.01 14.92
C GLN A 157 8.23 -7.35 16.25
N ALA A 158 7.72 -6.15 16.53
CA ALA A 158 7.97 -5.46 17.79
C ALA A 158 7.49 -6.26 19.02
N ALA A 159 6.34 -6.93 18.92
CA ALA A 159 5.84 -7.82 19.97
C ALA A 159 6.78 -9.04 20.18
N THR A 160 7.33 -9.59 19.10
CA THR A 160 8.29 -10.71 19.15
C THR A 160 9.60 -10.27 19.80
N ASP A 161 10.14 -9.11 19.42
CA ASP A 161 11.37 -8.55 19.98
C ASP A 161 11.22 -8.20 21.47
N ALA A 162 10.05 -7.70 21.88
CA ALA A 162 9.72 -7.48 23.28
C ALA A 162 9.69 -8.79 24.07
N GLY A 163 9.10 -9.86 23.50
CA GLY A 163 9.10 -11.20 24.09
C GLY A 163 10.53 -11.77 24.25
N ALA A 164 11.37 -11.62 23.23
CA ALA A 164 12.78 -12.03 23.28
C ALA A 164 13.56 -11.24 24.36
N SER A 165 13.32 -9.94 24.46
CA SER A 165 13.94 -9.08 25.47
C SER A 165 13.54 -9.49 26.90
N ALA A 166 12.25 -9.81 27.11
CA ALA A 166 11.75 -10.29 28.39
C ALA A 166 12.37 -11.66 28.77
N ALA A 167 12.49 -12.58 27.80
CA ALA A 167 13.14 -13.87 28.02
C ALA A 167 14.63 -13.72 28.36
N ALA A 168 15.34 -12.82 27.68
CA ALA A 168 16.74 -12.51 27.97
C ALA A 168 16.91 -11.92 29.39
N ALA A 169 16.04 -10.98 29.79
CA ALA A 169 16.06 -10.41 31.14
C ALA A 169 15.81 -11.48 32.22
N ASN A 170 14.86 -12.41 31.99
CA ASN A 170 14.61 -13.52 32.90
C ASN A 170 15.82 -14.46 33.00
N ALA A 171 16.47 -14.79 31.88
CA ALA A 171 17.68 -15.59 31.87
C ALA A 171 18.83 -14.93 32.65
N SER A 172 19.02 -13.61 32.51
CA SER A 172 19.99 -12.85 33.31
C SER A 172 19.66 -12.86 34.80
N ALA A 173 18.38 -12.75 35.17
CA ALA A 173 17.96 -12.83 36.57
C ALA A 173 18.24 -14.21 37.18
N ILE A 174 17.98 -15.30 36.44
CA ILE A 174 18.32 -16.67 36.84
C ILE A 174 19.84 -16.80 37.01
N ALA A 175 20.63 -16.33 36.04
CA ALA A 175 22.09 -16.38 36.11
C ALA A 175 22.64 -15.62 37.33
N ALA A 176 22.10 -14.43 37.62
CA ALA A 176 22.47 -13.66 38.81
C ALA A 176 22.12 -14.41 40.10
N GLY A 177 20.94 -15.03 40.18
CA GLY A 177 20.54 -15.85 41.33
C GLY A 177 21.43 -17.08 41.52
N VAL A 178 21.85 -17.74 40.44
CA VAL A 178 22.81 -18.86 40.49
C VAL A 178 24.19 -18.37 40.96
N SER A 179 24.67 -17.23 40.46
CA SER A 179 25.93 -16.64 40.92
C SER A 179 25.88 -16.25 42.40
N GLU A 180 24.76 -15.67 42.87
CA GLU A 180 24.56 -15.36 44.28
C GLU A 180 24.56 -16.63 45.15
N ALA A 181 23.86 -17.69 44.73
CA ALA A 181 23.85 -18.97 45.42
C ALA A 181 25.25 -19.61 45.48
N ALA A 182 26.02 -19.56 44.38
CA ALA A 182 27.38 -20.04 44.33
C ALA A 182 28.32 -19.23 45.24
N ALA A 183 28.16 -17.91 45.32
CA ALA A 183 28.90 -17.05 46.22
C ALA A 183 28.59 -17.35 47.69
N ARG A 184 27.31 -17.56 48.05
CA ARG A 184 26.90 -17.99 49.40
C ARG A 184 27.50 -19.35 49.76
N SER A 185 27.40 -20.34 48.87
CA SER A 185 28.00 -21.66 49.08
C SER A 185 29.53 -21.59 49.25
N SER A 186 30.21 -20.73 48.48
CA SER A 186 31.65 -20.51 48.63
C SER A 186 32.01 -19.85 49.97
N ALA A 187 31.21 -18.88 50.43
CA ALA A 187 31.39 -18.24 51.73
C ALA A 187 31.15 -19.23 52.89
N GLU A 188 30.13 -20.08 52.80
CA GLU A 188 29.87 -21.17 53.76
C GLU A 188 31.02 -22.16 53.79
N ALA A 189 31.55 -22.57 52.63
CA ALA A 189 32.71 -23.45 52.54
C ALA A 189 33.96 -22.82 53.15
N ALA A 190 34.20 -21.52 52.94
CA ALA A 190 35.29 -20.79 53.57
C ALA A 190 35.12 -20.74 55.10
N GLY A 191 33.92 -20.47 55.60
CA GLY A 191 33.62 -20.50 57.04
C GLY A 191 33.82 -21.88 57.67
N LEU A 192 33.43 -22.96 56.99
CA LEU A 192 33.73 -24.33 57.42
C LEU A 192 35.24 -24.61 57.42
N SER A 193 35.98 -24.13 56.42
CA SER A 193 37.44 -24.24 56.37
C SER A 193 38.12 -23.49 57.53
N GLU A 194 37.64 -22.30 57.88
CA GLU A 194 38.12 -21.55 59.04
C GLU A 194 37.84 -22.29 60.36
N GLN A 195 36.64 -22.86 60.52
CA GLN A 195 36.31 -23.70 61.68
C GLN A 195 37.21 -24.93 61.78
N GLN A 196 37.48 -25.61 60.66
CA GLN A 196 38.39 -26.76 60.62
C GLN A 196 39.83 -26.36 60.96
N ALA A 197 40.32 -25.22 60.46
CA ALA A 197 41.63 -24.70 60.80
C ALA A 197 41.74 -24.33 62.30
N ALA A 198 40.71 -23.70 62.86
CA ALA A 198 40.64 -23.40 64.29
C ALA A 198 40.61 -24.69 65.13
N ALA A 199 39.83 -25.70 64.73
CA ALA A 199 39.80 -27.01 65.38
C ALA A 199 41.16 -27.73 65.31
N ALA A 200 41.83 -27.69 64.16
CA ALA A 200 43.17 -28.24 63.99
C ALA A 200 44.21 -27.53 64.88
N SER A 201 44.14 -26.19 64.97
CA SER A 201 44.99 -25.40 65.87
C SER A 201 44.72 -25.76 67.34
N ALA A 202 43.46 -25.89 67.75
CA ALA A 202 43.10 -26.32 69.10
C ALA A 202 43.61 -27.75 69.42
N LEU A 203 43.51 -28.67 68.45
CA LEU A 203 44.10 -30.01 68.57
C LEU A 203 45.63 -29.96 68.70
N ALA A 204 46.31 -29.10 67.94
CA ALA A 204 47.75 -28.93 68.02
C ALA A 204 48.18 -28.39 69.39
N VAL A 205 47.47 -27.39 69.93
CA VAL A 205 47.69 -26.87 71.29
C VAL A 205 47.46 -27.96 72.33
N ASN A 206 46.43 -28.79 72.18
CA ASN A 206 46.17 -29.90 73.10
C ASN A 206 47.25 -31.00 73.00
N ALA A 207 47.75 -31.28 71.80
CA ALA A 207 48.86 -32.20 71.59
C ALA A 207 50.16 -31.67 72.22
N GLU A 208 50.45 -30.37 72.08
CA GLU A 208 51.61 -29.71 72.71
C GLU A 208 51.50 -29.70 74.24
N ALA A 209 50.29 -29.45 74.78
CA ALA A 209 50.02 -29.58 76.21
C ALA A 209 50.21 -31.03 76.71
N SER A 210 49.74 -32.02 75.95
CA SER A 210 49.92 -33.45 76.26
C SER A 210 51.38 -33.89 76.19
N ALA A 211 52.14 -33.38 75.22
CA ALA A 211 53.58 -33.60 75.11
C ALA A 211 54.34 -32.95 76.28
N SER A 212 53.96 -31.73 76.67
CA SER A 212 54.52 -31.03 77.84
C SER A 212 54.23 -31.77 79.14
N ALA A 213 53.01 -32.28 79.32
CA ALA A 213 52.64 -33.12 80.45
C ALA A 213 53.45 -34.43 80.49
N SER A 214 53.64 -35.08 79.33
CA SER A 214 54.47 -36.29 79.21
C SER A 214 55.93 -36.01 79.53
N ALA A 215 56.48 -34.88 79.07
CA ALA A 215 57.84 -34.45 79.39
C ALA A 215 58.02 -34.12 80.88
N ALA A 216 57.02 -33.49 81.51
CA ALA A 216 57.01 -33.25 82.95
C ALA A 216 56.98 -34.57 83.73
N GLN A 217 56.18 -35.55 83.29
CA GLN A 217 56.12 -36.88 83.90
C GLN A 217 57.43 -37.67 83.72
N ALA A 218 58.09 -37.52 82.57
CA ALA A 218 59.43 -38.08 82.33
C ALA A 218 60.47 -37.46 83.28
N ARG A 219 60.49 -36.13 83.46
CA ARG A 219 61.39 -35.47 84.43
C ARG A 219 61.11 -35.85 85.87
N ALA A 220 59.84 -36.01 86.24
CA ALA A 220 59.47 -36.52 87.56
C ALA A 220 60.01 -37.94 87.78
N SER A 221 59.92 -38.80 86.75
CA SER A 221 60.48 -40.16 86.77
C SER A 221 62.01 -40.16 86.84
N GLU A 222 62.66 -39.25 86.11
CA GLU A 222 64.11 -39.06 86.11
C GLU A 222 64.61 -38.57 87.48
N THR A 223 63.89 -37.63 88.10
CA THR A 223 64.15 -37.14 89.46
C THR A 223 63.97 -38.24 90.50
N ALA A 224 62.93 -39.08 90.37
CA ALA A 224 62.72 -40.24 91.23
C ALA A 224 63.83 -41.29 91.07
N SER A 225 64.32 -41.49 89.84
CA SER A 225 65.44 -42.38 89.54
C SER A 225 66.76 -41.86 90.13
N ALA A 226 67.02 -40.55 90.02
CA ALA A 226 68.18 -39.90 90.65
C ALA A 226 68.10 -39.94 92.19
N GLY A 227 66.90 -39.75 92.76
CA GLY A 227 66.65 -39.93 94.19
C GLY A 227 66.95 -41.35 94.65
N SER A 228 66.56 -42.35 93.85
CA SER A 228 66.86 -43.76 94.12
C SER A 228 68.36 -44.08 94.01
N ALA A 229 69.06 -43.51 93.02
CA ALA A 229 70.50 -43.66 92.87
C ALA A 229 71.28 -43.02 94.05
N THR A 230 70.80 -41.87 94.54
CA THR A 230 71.40 -41.20 95.71
C THR A 230 71.17 -42.01 96.99
N ALA A 231 69.97 -42.58 97.17
CA ALA A 231 69.68 -43.49 98.28
C ALA A 231 70.54 -44.76 98.24
N ALA A 232 70.82 -45.30 97.05
CA ALA A 232 71.71 -46.44 96.87
C ALA A 232 73.17 -46.09 97.23
N ALA A 233 73.68 -44.94 96.79
CA ALA A 233 75.03 -44.49 97.15
C ALA A 233 75.19 -44.20 98.66
N GLN A 234 74.14 -43.66 99.30
CA GLN A 234 74.10 -43.48 100.75
C GLN A 234 74.18 -44.84 101.48
N SER A 235 73.45 -45.84 100.99
CA SER A 235 73.47 -47.21 101.53
C SER A 235 74.84 -47.89 101.38
N GLU A 236 75.58 -47.64 100.30
CA GLU A 236 76.95 -48.15 100.12
C GLU A 236 77.93 -47.49 101.09
N THR A 237 77.74 -46.20 101.37
CA THR A 237 78.59 -45.45 102.31
C THR A 237 78.35 -45.91 103.75
N ASP A 238 77.09 -46.14 104.13
CA ASP A 238 76.73 -46.68 105.44
C ASP A 238 77.20 -48.13 105.60
N GLY A 239 77.14 -48.93 104.53
CA GLY A 239 77.68 -50.29 104.50
C GLY A 239 79.19 -50.37 104.77
N ALA A 240 79.97 -49.42 104.22
CA ALA A 240 81.42 -49.35 104.45
C ALA A 240 81.77 -48.92 105.88
N PHE A 241 80.97 -48.05 106.50
CA PHE A 241 81.16 -47.62 107.89
C PHE A 241 80.95 -48.76 108.90
N TRP A 242 79.87 -49.54 108.73
CA TRP A 242 79.59 -50.69 109.62
C TRP A 242 80.58 -51.85 109.43
N ALA A 243 81.09 -52.06 108.22
CA ALA A 243 82.10 -53.09 107.95
C ALA A 243 83.44 -52.81 108.67
N GLY A 244 83.91 -51.55 108.66
CA GLY A 244 85.13 -51.17 109.39
C GLY A 244 85.00 -51.26 110.92
N GLN A 245 83.78 -51.06 111.45
CA GLN A 245 83.53 -51.17 112.88
C GLN A 245 83.50 -52.65 113.34
N ALA A 246 83.00 -53.56 112.51
CA ALA A 246 82.96 -55.00 112.79
C ALA A 246 84.35 -55.66 112.87
N GLU A 247 85.31 -55.27 112.03
CA GLU A 247 86.69 -55.79 112.10
C GLU A 247 87.43 -55.35 113.36
N SER A 248 87.15 -54.15 113.89
CA SER A 248 87.74 -53.68 115.15
C SER A 248 87.24 -54.46 116.38
N PHE A 249 85.97 -54.90 116.36
CA PHE A 249 85.39 -55.70 117.45
C PHE A 249 85.81 -57.17 117.40
N ALA A 250 86.07 -57.73 116.21
CA ALA A 250 86.59 -59.09 116.06
C ALA A 250 88.03 -59.21 116.59
N ALA A 251 88.91 -58.25 116.29
CA ALA A 251 90.29 -58.25 116.78
C ALA A 251 90.38 -58.03 118.31
N ALA A 252 89.48 -57.23 118.89
CA ALA A 252 89.41 -57.03 120.34
C ALA A 252 88.87 -58.26 121.10
N ALA A 253 87.94 -59.02 120.50
CA ALA A 253 87.39 -60.24 121.09
C ALA A 253 88.39 -61.40 121.10
N GLU A 254 89.22 -61.52 120.06
CA GLU A 254 90.25 -62.57 119.95
C GLU A 254 91.42 -62.33 120.95
N ALA A 255 91.80 -61.07 121.17
CA ALA A 255 92.79 -60.71 122.20
C ALA A 255 92.26 -60.95 123.63
N ALA A 256 90.99 -60.67 123.90
CA ALA A 256 90.38 -60.89 125.22
C ALA A 256 90.19 -62.39 125.56
N ALA A 257 89.85 -63.22 124.57
CA ALA A 257 89.70 -64.67 124.76
C ALA A 257 91.03 -65.36 125.08
N THR A 258 92.14 -64.88 124.50
CA THR A 258 93.48 -65.46 124.73
C THR A 258 94.01 -65.14 126.14
N ILE A 259 93.72 -63.95 126.68
CA ILE A 259 94.15 -63.55 128.04
C ILE A 259 93.37 -64.31 129.13
N VAL A 260 92.07 -64.60 128.92
CA VAL A 260 91.24 -65.33 129.91
C VAL A 260 91.54 -66.83 129.93
N ALA A 261 91.92 -67.42 128.79
CA ALA A 261 92.28 -68.83 128.70
C ALA A 261 93.60 -69.15 129.44
N ASP A 262 94.60 -68.26 129.39
CA ASP A 262 95.92 -68.48 130.01
C ASP A 262 95.90 -68.29 131.54
N ALA A 263 94.93 -67.54 132.07
CA ALA A 263 94.78 -67.30 133.50
C ALA A 263 93.97 -68.38 134.26
N THR A 264 93.25 -69.27 133.56
CA THR A 264 92.23 -70.13 134.20
C THR A 264 92.31 -71.64 133.87
N GLY A 265 93.17 -72.06 132.93
CA GLY A 265 93.40 -73.49 132.67
C GLY A 265 92.16 -74.27 132.21
N LEU A 266 91.15 -73.58 131.66
CA LEU A 266 89.86 -74.13 131.22
C LEU A 266 89.78 -74.21 129.69
N ASP A 267 89.33 -75.36 129.19
CA ASP A 267 89.22 -75.69 127.77
C ASP A 267 88.17 -74.83 127.02
N LEU A 268 88.58 -74.36 125.84
CA LEU A 268 87.94 -73.39 124.93
C LEU A 268 86.54 -73.81 124.46
N GLN A 269 86.26 -75.11 124.42
CA GLN A 269 84.93 -75.62 124.02
C GLN A 269 83.83 -75.33 125.05
N THR A 270 84.17 -75.15 126.33
CA THR A 270 83.19 -74.90 127.39
C THR A 270 82.76 -73.42 127.46
N LEU A 271 83.61 -72.50 126.99
CA LEU A 271 83.32 -71.05 126.95
C LEU A 271 82.42 -70.66 125.76
N ILE A 272 82.53 -71.36 124.63
CA ILE A 272 81.74 -71.07 123.42
C ILE A 272 80.26 -71.48 123.60
N VAL A 273 79.97 -72.48 124.43
CA VAL A 273 78.59 -72.96 124.67
C VAL A 273 77.80 -72.01 125.59
N SER A 274 78.46 -71.29 126.51
CA SER A 274 77.79 -70.26 127.32
C SER A 274 77.58 -68.94 126.55
N ALA A 275 78.45 -68.59 125.61
CA ALA A 275 78.26 -67.43 124.74
C ALA A 275 77.10 -67.61 123.74
N ARG A 276 76.81 -68.85 123.31
CA ARG A 276 75.76 -69.11 122.30
C ARG A 276 74.33 -69.06 122.85
N ARG A 277 74.10 -69.15 124.17
CA ARG A 277 72.75 -69.05 124.79
C ARG A 277 72.30 -67.61 125.11
N GLY A 278 73.20 -66.63 125.06
CA GLY A 278 72.88 -65.22 125.29
C GLY A 278 72.44 -64.42 124.05
N SER A 279 72.68 -64.95 122.84
CA SER A 279 72.41 -64.23 121.58
C SER A 279 70.97 -64.38 121.06
N ASP A 280 70.24 -65.42 121.45
CA ASP A 280 68.90 -65.72 120.91
C ASP A 280 67.77 -64.83 121.49
N TYR A 281 68.07 -63.95 122.45
CA TYR A 281 67.08 -63.01 123.02
C TYR A 281 67.19 -61.57 122.48
N ARG A 282 68.20 -61.21 121.68
CA ARG A 282 68.35 -59.83 121.14
C ARG A 282 67.89 -59.65 119.70
N THR A 283 67.74 -60.70 118.91
CA THR A 283 67.23 -60.62 117.52
C THR A 283 65.71 -60.74 117.41
N LEU A 284 65.01 -60.87 118.55
CA LEU A 284 63.53 -60.82 118.65
C LEU A 284 63.03 -59.45 119.17
N GLY A 285 63.77 -58.36 118.88
CA GLY A 285 63.49 -56.99 119.33
C GLY A 285 62.09 -56.47 119.02
N ILE A 286 61.17 -56.66 119.97
CA ILE A 286 59.96 -55.89 120.22
C ILE A 286 60.23 -55.14 121.53
N GLU A 287 60.45 -53.82 121.49
CA GLU A 287 60.15 -52.79 122.50
C GLU A 287 60.46 -51.41 121.84
N LEU A 288 59.71 -50.31 121.95
CA LEU A 288 58.32 -49.97 122.30
C LEU A 288 58.22 -48.44 122.07
N PHE A 289 57.66 -48.01 120.93
CA PHE A 289 56.92 -46.77 120.58
C PHE A 289 57.00 -46.49 119.08
#